data_AF-A0A150RWC8-F1
#
_entry.id   AF-A0A150RWC8-F1
#
_cell.length_a   1.000
_cell.length_b   1.000
_cell.length_c   1.000
_cell.angle_alpha   90.00
_cell.angle_beta   90.00
_cell.angle_gamma   90.00
#
_symmetry.space_group_name_H-M   'P 1'
#
loop_
_entity.id
_entity.type
_entity.pdbx_description
1 polymer ?
#
loop_
_entity_poly.entity_id
_entity_poly.type
_entity_poly.pdbx_seq_one_letter_code
_entity_poly.pdbx_strand_id
1 'polypeptide(L)'
;MASGRLARLDALLRVLAALLGTLPLAFLASVCLSRFVPLAEGARSILGWSLAVPLWVAAMCVVFLARSGARAWGGCAALSAVLFALAYGVPQ
;
A
#
# COMPACT_ATOMS: atom_id res chain seq x y z
N MET A 1 5.90 -23.57 -25.50
CA MET A 1 6.81 -23.27 -24.35
C MET A 1 6.75 -21.81 -23.87
N ALA A 2 6.46 -20.82 -24.73
CA ALA A 2 6.39 -19.39 -24.35
C ALA A 2 5.32 -19.08 -23.28
N SER A 3 4.17 -19.77 -23.32
CA SER A 3 3.04 -19.56 -22.41
C SER A 3 3.39 -19.79 -20.93
N GLY A 4 4.25 -20.77 -20.64
CA GLY A 4 4.67 -21.09 -19.27
C GLY A 4 5.68 -20.10 -18.67
N ARG A 5 6.42 -19.34 -19.49
CA ARG A 5 7.30 -18.26 -19.01
C ARG A 5 6.51 -17.01 -18.66
N LEU A 6 5.53 -16.66 -19.50
CA LEU A 6 4.64 -15.51 -19.25
C LEU A 6 3.82 -15.69 -17.97
N ALA A 7 3.28 -16.89 -17.73
CA ALA A 7 2.56 -17.19 -16.49
C ALA A 7 3.44 -17.08 -15.23
N ARG A 8 4.71 -17.51 -15.31
CA ARG A 8 5.67 -17.37 -14.21
C ARG A 8 6.06 -15.92 -13.95
N LEU A 9 6.26 -15.13 -15.00
CA LEU A 9 6.53 -13.70 -14.89
C LEU A 9 5.36 -12.95 -14.24
N ASP A 10 4.13 -13.21 -14.65
CA ASP A 10 2.94 -12.59 -14.04
C ASP A 10 2.82 -12.94 -12.55
N ALA A 11 3.07 -14.21 -12.18
CA ALA A 11 3.09 -14.63 -10.78
C ALA A 11 4.16 -13.88 -9.96
N LEU A 12 5.39 -13.77 -10.49
CA LEU A 12 6.47 -12.99 -9.87
C LEU A 12 6.10 -11.51 -9.71
N LEU A 13 5.54 -10.90 -10.75
CA LEU A 13 5.09 -9.51 -10.73
C LEU A 13 4.02 -9.26 -9.67
N ARG A 14 3.11 -10.22 -9.43
CA ARG A 14 2.08 -10.15 -8.38
C ARG A 14 2.69 -10.24 -6.99
N VAL A 15 3.64 -11.15 -6.78
CA VAL A 15 4.36 -11.27 -5.51
C VAL A 15 5.15 -10.00 -5.22
N LEU A 16 5.87 -9.46 -6.21
CA LEU A 16 6.61 -8.21 -6.06
C LEU A 16 5.68 -7.01 -5.81
N ALA A 17 4.54 -6.94 -6.49
CA ALA A 17 3.54 -5.90 -6.25
C ALA A 17 2.99 -5.96 -4.82
N ALA A 18 2.71 -7.18 -4.33
CA ALA A 18 2.25 -7.39 -2.97
C ALA A 18 3.33 -6.99 -1.97
N LEU A 19 4.59 -7.40 -2.15
CA LEU A 19 5.67 -7.11 -1.21
C LEU A 19 6.08 -5.63 -1.19
N LEU A 20 6.38 -5.08 -2.37
CA LEU A 20 7.01 -3.77 -2.53
C LEU A 20 6.00 -2.67 -2.81
N GLY A 21 4.94 -2.96 -3.57
CA GLY A 21 3.94 -1.95 -3.95
C GLY A 21 3.04 -1.53 -2.79
N THR A 22 2.87 -2.37 -1.77
CA THR A 22 2.02 -2.08 -0.61
C THR A 22 2.75 -1.35 0.52
N LEU A 23 4.09 -1.37 0.53
CA LEU A 23 4.94 -0.64 1.48
C LEU A 23 4.65 0.87 1.50
N PRO A 24 4.74 1.60 0.37
CA PRO A 24 4.43 3.03 0.34
C PRO A 24 2.97 3.30 0.70
N LEU A 25 2.07 2.38 0.35
CA LEU A 25 0.64 2.46 0.60
C LEU A 25 0.35 2.41 2.11
N ALA A 26 0.94 1.47 2.82
CA ALA A 26 0.79 1.33 4.27
C ALA A 26 1.43 2.51 5.03
N PHE A 27 2.60 2.97 4.57
CA PHE A 27 3.25 4.14 5.14
C PHE A 27 2.39 5.40 4.97
N LEU A 28 1.93 5.70 3.74
CA LEU A 28 1.10 6.88 3.48
C LEU A 28 -0.25 6.81 4.17
N ALA A 29 -0.85 5.61 4.29
CA ALA A 29 -2.08 5.41 5.06
C ALA A 29 -1.87 5.70 6.55
N SER A 30 -0.77 5.22 7.13
CA SER A 30 -0.37 5.53 8.50
C SER A 30 -0.16 7.03 8.72
N VAL A 31 0.51 7.72 7.80
CA VAL A 31 0.70 9.18 7.82
C VAL A 31 -0.64 9.91 7.72
N CYS A 32 -1.55 9.47 6.86
CA CYS A 32 -2.89 10.05 6.79
C CYS A 32 -3.63 9.88 8.12
N LEU A 33 -3.58 8.69 8.72
CA LEU A 33 -4.23 8.44 10.02
C LEU A 33 -3.62 9.31 11.12
N SER A 34 -2.31 9.42 11.23
CA SER A 34 -1.68 10.27 12.24
C SER A 34 -2.02 11.76 12.02
N ARG A 35 -2.24 12.19 10.77
CA ARG A 35 -2.55 13.58 10.44
C ARG A 35 -4.02 13.97 10.66
N PHE A 36 -4.96 13.07 10.37
CA PHE A 36 -6.40 13.38 10.39
C PHE A 36 -7.16 12.86 11.62
N VAL A 37 -6.55 11.99 12.44
CA VAL A 37 -7.22 11.46 13.63
C VAL A 37 -7.24 12.50 14.77
N PRO A 38 -8.41 12.78 15.37
CA PRO A 38 -8.58 13.80 16.42
C PRO A 38 -8.09 13.32 17.80
N LEU A 39 -6.82 12.93 17.89
CA LEU A 39 -6.14 12.54 19.12
C LEU A 39 -5.10 13.59 19.54
N ALA A 40 -4.54 13.45 20.75
CA ALA A 40 -3.38 14.24 21.18
C ALA A 40 -2.13 13.88 20.34
N GLU A 41 -1.21 14.83 20.16
CA GLU A 41 0.01 14.71 19.33
C GLU A 41 0.77 13.39 19.58
N GLY A 42 1.01 13.04 20.86
CA GLY A 42 1.73 11.83 21.24
C GLY A 42 0.97 10.54 20.94
N ALA A 43 -0.37 10.55 20.97
CA ALA A 43 -1.18 9.38 20.64
C ALA A 43 -1.26 9.17 19.12
N ARG A 44 -1.22 10.25 18.31
CA ARG A 44 -1.21 10.17 16.85
C ARG A 44 0.04 9.47 16.31
N SER A 45 1.22 9.80 16.86
CA SER A 45 2.48 9.22 16.41
C SER A 45 2.58 7.73 16.76
N ILE A 46 2.17 7.35 17.98
CA ILE A 46 2.11 5.95 18.41
C ILE A 46 1.15 5.17 17.52
N LEU A 47 -0.06 5.69 17.29
CA LEU A 47 -1.07 5.01 16.49
C LEU A 47 -0.61 4.83 15.04
N GLY A 48 -0.02 5.85 14.42
CA GLY A 48 0.57 5.75 13.08
C GLY A 48 1.61 4.63 13.01
N TRP A 49 2.60 4.62 13.89
CA TRP A 49 3.65 3.61 13.90
C TRP A 49 3.11 2.19 14.16
N SER A 50 2.20 2.04 15.13
CA SER A 50 1.60 0.74 15.47
C SER A 50 0.76 0.16 14.33
N LEU A 51 0.13 1.00 13.51
CA LEU A 51 -0.72 0.54 12.40
C LEU A 51 0.03 0.32 11.09
N ALA A 52 1.24 0.85 10.92
CA ALA A 52 1.99 0.71 9.67
C ALA A 52 2.21 -0.77 9.28
N VAL A 53 2.64 -1.62 10.23
CA VAL A 53 2.89 -3.04 9.96
C VAL A 53 1.59 -3.81 9.70
N PRO A 54 0.54 -3.71 10.53
CA PRO A 54 -0.75 -4.35 10.24
C PRO A 54 -1.36 -3.93 8.90
N LEU A 55 -1.31 -2.64 8.56
CA LEU A 55 -1.81 -2.11 7.29
C LEU A 55 -1.01 -2.67 6.10
N TRP A 56 0.31 -2.80 6.25
CA TRP A 56 1.15 -3.40 5.23
C TRP A 56 0.77 -4.86 4.99
N VAL A 57 0.69 -5.69 6.04
CA VAL A 57 0.31 -7.09 5.91
C VAL A 57 -1.09 -7.25 5.31
N ALA A 58 -2.06 -6.45 5.75
CA ALA A 58 -3.41 -6.47 5.19
C ALA A 58 -3.41 -6.11 3.68
N ALA A 59 -2.68 -5.06 3.30
CA ALA A 59 -2.55 -4.65 1.90
C ALA A 59 -1.83 -5.73 1.06
N MET A 60 -0.78 -6.38 1.58
CA MET A 60 -0.13 -7.51 0.92
C MET A 60 -1.11 -8.63 0.61
N CYS A 61 -1.91 -9.04 1.61
CA CYS A 61 -2.90 -10.10 1.44
C CYS A 61 -3.93 -9.76 0.35
N VAL A 62 -4.42 -8.52 0.33
CA VAL A 62 -5.39 -8.06 -0.69
C VAL A 62 -4.76 -8.03 -2.09
N VAL A 63 -3.53 -7.51 -2.21
CA VAL A 63 -2.84 -7.42 -3.50
C VAL A 63 -2.47 -8.79 -4.05
N PHE A 64 -2.19 -9.76 -3.18
CA PHE A 64 -1.94 -11.16 -3.59
C PHE A 64 -3.16 -11.79 -4.29
N LEU A 65 -4.38 -11.37 -3.95
CA LEU A 65 -5.61 -11.83 -4.60
C LEU A 65 -5.83 -11.23 -6.00
N ALA A 66 -5.11 -10.17 -6.38
CA ALA A 66 -5.30 -9.50 -7.67
C ALA A 66 -4.98 -10.45 -8.82
N ARG A 67 -5.88 -10.59 -9.81
CA ARG A 67 -5.79 -11.58 -10.90
C ARG A 67 -4.63 -11.40 -11.91
N SER A 68 -3.97 -10.25 -11.91
CA SER A 68 -2.82 -9.96 -12.79
C SER A 68 -1.83 -9.01 -12.13
N GLY A 69 -0.55 -9.14 -12.48
CA GLY A 69 0.53 -8.29 -11.94
C GLY A 69 0.34 -6.82 -12.30
N ALA A 70 -0.13 -6.54 -13.53
CA ALA A 70 -0.41 -5.18 -13.98
C ALA A 70 -1.52 -4.51 -13.14
N ARG A 71 -2.60 -5.24 -12.80
CA ARG A 71 -3.67 -4.71 -11.94
C ARG A 71 -3.21 -4.49 -10.51
N ALA A 72 -2.38 -5.41 -9.99
CA ALA A 72 -1.79 -5.29 -8.67
C ALA A 72 -0.95 -3.99 -8.56
N TRP A 73 -0.04 -3.76 -9.50
CA TRP A 73 0.78 -2.55 -9.55
C TRP A 73 -0.05 -1.28 -9.80
N GLY A 74 -0.99 -1.32 -10.75
CA GLY A 74 -1.86 -0.17 -11.03
C GLY A 74 -2.69 0.24 -9.82
N GLY A 75 -3.24 -0.73 -9.10
CA GLY A 75 -3.96 -0.49 -7.84
C GLY A 75 -3.05 0.12 -6.77
N CYS A 76 -1.86 -0.45 -6.55
CA CYS A 76 -0.90 0.08 -5.59
C CYS A 76 -0.48 1.52 -5.92
N ALA A 77 -0.19 1.81 -7.19
CA ALA A 77 0.23 3.13 -7.64
C ALA A 77 -0.90 4.16 -7.50
N ALA A 78 -2.12 3.82 -7.92
CA ALA A 78 -3.27 4.72 -7.81
C ALA A 78 -3.61 5.04 -6.35
N LEU A 79 -3.66 4.03 -5.47
CA LEU A 79 -3.91 4.22 -4.05
C LEU A 79 -2.80 5.04 -3.38
N SER A 80 -1.53 4.75 -3.69
CA SER A 80 -0.41 5.52 -3.16
C SER A 80 -0.46 6.98 -3.63
N ALA A 81 -0.83 7.24 -4.88
CA ALA A 81 -0.99 8.61 -5.40
C ALA A 81 -2.09 9.38 -4.68
N VAL A 82 -3.25 8.74 -4.43
CA VAL A 82 -4.36 9.34 -3.67
C VAL A 82 -3.94 9.63 -2.22
N LEU A 83 -3.32 8.67 -1.54
CA LEU A 83 -2.86 8.86 -0.17
C LEU A 83 -1.78 9.93 -0.07
N PHE A 84 -0.88 10.01 -1.05
CA PHE A 84 0.13 11.06 -1.13
C PHE A 84 -0.52 12.44 -1.30
N ALA A 85 -1.50 12.56 -2.21
CA ALA A 85 -2.24 13.80 -2.42
C ALA A 85 -3.01 14.23 -1.16
N LEU A 86 -3.58 13.30 -0.40
CA LEU A 86 -4.22 13.60 0.89
C LEU A 86 -3.18 14.02 1.95
N ALA A 87 -2.08 13.27 2.04
CA ALA A 87 -1.04 13.49 3.04
C ALA A 87 -0.25 14.79 2.84
N TYR A 88 -0.17 15.32 1.62
CA TYR A 88 0.67 16.50 1.32
C TYR A 88 -0.03 17.62 0.55
N GLY A 89 -1.15 17.34 -0.12
CA GLY A 89 -1.90 18.34 -0.90
C GLY A 89 -2.96 19.09 -0.10
N VAL A 90 -3.38 18.58 1.06
CA VAL A 90 -4.34 19.26 1.95
C VAL A 90 -3.56 20.17 2.91
N PRO A 91 -3.80 21.50 2.92
CA PRO A 91 -3.18 22.41 3.90
C PRO A 91 -3.69 22.15 5.32
N GLN A 92 -2.83 22.37 6.33
CA GLN A 92 -3.13 22.19 7.76
C GLN A 92 -4.02 23.32 8.29
#